data_AF-A0A2A3ZHR7-F1
#
_entry.id   AF-A0A2A3ZHR7-F1
#
_cell.length_a   1.000
_cell.length_b   1.000
_cell.length_c   1.000
_cell.angle_alpha   90.00
_cell.angle_beta   90.00
_cell.angle_gamma   90.00
#
_symmetry.space_group_name_H-M   'P 1'
#
loop_
_entity.id
_entity.type
_entity.pdbx_description
1 polymer ?
#
loop_
_entity_poly.entity_id
_entity_poly.type
_entity_poly.pdbx_seq_one_letter_code
_entity_poly.pdbx_strand_id
1 'polypeptide(L)'
;MVGADAARRQGRSGPGRHHEPRQAHERAGGTVSTAPPPLSVPVILNPAARHGAVRERIEPVRAAFAAHGMTALLVESTSEQHAGELAAHYAEQDAPIVVSLGGDGMVRAVAAGLVGTQTALGIVAGGRGNDLIGKLGIPKGFEAAVAIIAEGRDRSIDVIDFDGRISVGNICLGLDSAVQIHADSVKRIKGHWVYLYGIIRAILQPQRIDLALTIDGEEVEFRGYTAGFANSGRYGGGLKLSPKAKLDDGLIDVVLLRDVWLPRLALELVAFTLGQRALHPHITFRHAREVTIASREGAAPVEIVADGDAVTHTPATLSVRPAALRVRVAPTPSRRG
;
A
#
# COMPACT_ATOMS: atom_id res chain seq x y z
N MET A 1 73.58 50.96 -30.52
CA MET A 1 72.40 50.87 -29.63
C MET A 1 72.44 52.10 -28.73
N VAL A 2 72.16 53.28 -29.31
CA VAL A 2 70.87 54.02 -29.25
C VAL A 2 70.47 54.25 -27.79
N GLY A 3 70.50 55.43 -27.18
CA GLY A 3 70.56 56.81 -27.68
C GLY A 3 69.61 57.62 -26.78
N ALA A 4 70.15 58.42 -25.87
CA ALA A 4 69.38 59.35 -25.03
C ALA A 4 69.25 60.68 -25.77
N ASP A 5 68.03 61.24 -25.88
CA ASP A 5 67.84 62.69 -26.02
C ASP A 5 66.40 63.18 -25.77
N ALA A 6 66.33 64.44 -25.32
CA ALA A 6 65.35 65.49 -25.62
C ALA A 6 63.91 65.52 -25.03
N ALA A 7 63.76 66.44 -24.06
CA ALA A 7 63.03 67.72 -24.19
C ALA A 7 61.47 67.83 -24.21
N ARG A 8 61.02 68.73 -23.31
CA ARG A 8 60.06 69.87 -23.49
C ARG A 8 58.53 69.66 -23.62
N ARG A 9 57.86 70.38 -22.71
CA ARG A 9 56.77 71.38 -22.87
C ARG A 9 55.29 70.95 -22.98
N GLN A 10 54.52 71.58 -22.07
CA GLN A 10 53.24 72.30 -22.26
C GLN A 10 51.95 71.51 -22.59
N GLY A 11 51.01 71.52 -21.64
CA GLY A 11 49.86 72.43 -21.66
C GLY A 11 48.61 72.05 -22.47
N ARG A 12 47.47 72.17 -21.77
CA ARG A 12 46.07 72.39 -22.24
C ARG A 12 45.33 71.21 -22.87
N SER A 13 44.19 70.82 -22.28
CA SER A 13 42.83 71.22 -22.72
C SER A 13 41.75 70.34 -22.07
N GLY A 14 40.70 70.95 -21.49
CA GLY A 14 39.41 70.29 -21.21
C GLY A 14 38.61 70.09 -22.51
N PRO A 15 37.50 69.33 -22.47
CA PRO A 15 36.15 69.93 -22.31
C PRO A 15 35.22 69.04 -21.43
N GLY A 16 34.16 69.57 -20.78
CA GLY A 16 32.77 69.58 -21.26
C GLY A 16 32.15 68.18 -21.39
N ARG A 17 30.91 67.84 -21.03
CA ARG A 17 29.67 68.57 -20.69
C ARG A 17 28.63 67.50 -20.27
N HIS A 18 27.51 67.96 -19.71
CA HIS A 18 26.14 67.41 -19.85
C HIS A 18 25.61 66.27 -18.95
N HIS A 19 24.67 66.69 -18.09
CA HIS A 19 23.31 66.17 -17.86
C HIS A 19 22.97 64.70 -18.19
N GLU A 20 22.59 63.96 -17.16
CA GLU A 20 21.67 62.80 -17.25
C GLU A 20 20.37 63.05 -16.46
N PRO A 21 19.23 62.51 -16.92
CA PRO A 21 17.91 62.81 -16.38
C PRO A 21 17.45 61.82 -15.29
N ARG A 22 16.68 62.34 -14.32
CA ARG A 22 15.93 61.55 -13.34
C ARG A 22 14.84 60.74 -14.03
N GLN A 23 14.83 59.42 -13.86
CA GLN A 23 13.67 58.56 -14.14
C GLN A 23 13.06 58.01 -12.84
N ALA A 24 11.75 58.02 -12.85
CA ALA A 24 10.84 57.73 -11.74
C ALA A 24 10.88 56.25 -11.34
N HIS A 25 10.92 55.99 -10.03
CA HIS A 25 10.64 54.68 -9.46
C HIS A 25 9.13 54.47 -9.43
N GLU A 26 8.60 53.76 -10.43
CA GLU A 26 7.29 53.11 -10.33
C GLU A 26 7.42 51.90 -9.40
N ARG A 27 6.83 52.01 -8.21
CA ARG A 27 6.63 50.87 -7.31
C ARG A 27 5.53 49.99 -7.89
N ALA A 28 5.91 48.94 -8.61
CA ALA A 28 5.03 47.83 -8.92
C ALA A 28 4.66 47.12 -7.61
N GLY A 29 3.45 47.38 -7.13
CA GLY A 29 2.82 46.63 -6.05
C GLY A 29 2.48 45.22 -6.52
N GLY A 30 3.47 44.32 -6.45
CA GLY A 30 3.22 42.89 -6.53
C GLY A 30 2.48 42.47 -5.27
N THR A 31 1.20 42.17 -5.39
CA THR A 31 0.45 41.45 -4.36
C THR A 31 1.12 40.08 -4.18
N VAL A 32 1.96 39.96 -3.16
CA VAL A 32 2.46 38.67 -2.67
C VAL A 32 1.22 37.88 -2.26
N SER A 33 0.91 36.82 -3.01
CA SER A 33 -0.14 35.88 -2.65
C SER A 33 0.16 35.37 -1.23
N THR A 34 -0.68 35.75 -0.27
CA THR A 34 -0.58 35.36 1.14
C THR A 34 -1.16 33.97 1.40
N ALA A 35 -1.40 33.18 0.34
CA ALA A 35 -1.80 31.80 0.50
C ALA A 35 -0.66 31.05 1.19
N PRO A 36 -0.92 30.31 2.29
CA PRO A 36 0.09 29.44 2.86
C PRO A 36 0.65 28.53 1.76
N PRO A 37 1.95 28.21 1.78
CA PRO A 37 2.53 27.33 0.78
C PRO A 37 1.71 26.04 0.72
N PRO A 38 1.34 25.56 -0.47
CA PRO A 38 0.50 24.38 -0.60
C PRO A 38 1.17 23.21 0.12
N LEU A 39 0.38 22.51 0.95
CA LEU A 39 0.83 21.33 1.67
C LEU A 39 1.40 20.35 0.66
N SER A 40 2.71 20.09 0.76
CA SER A 40 3.39 19.12 -0.10
C SER A 40 3.21 17.73 0.48
N VAL A 41 2.55 16.86 -0.27
CA VAL A 41 2.25 15.49 0.15
C VAL A 41 3.13 14.53 -0.65
N PRO A 42 4.01 13.75 0.01
CA PRO A 42 4.78 12.71 -0.65
C PRO A 42 3.85 11.64 -1.22
N VAL A 43 3.96 11.39 -2.53
CA VAL A 43 3.23 10.34 -3.24
C VAL A 43 4.26 9.39 -3.83
N ILE A 44 4.41 8.22 -3.19
CA ILE A 44 5.36 7.19 -3.57
C ILE A 44 4.71 6.27 -4.61
N LEU A 45 5.43 6.04 -5.71
CA LEU A 45 5.02 5.12 -6.77
C LEU A 45 6.23 4.31 -7.27
N ASN A 46 5.97 3.23 -8.00
CA ASN A 46 7.00 2.53 -8.79
C ASN A 46 6.66 2.66 -10.27
N PRO A 47 7.41 3.46 -11.05
CA PRO A 47 7.11 3.72 -12.46
C PRO A 47 7.31 2.50 -13.36
N ALA A 48 8.08 1.49 -12.93
CA ALA A 48 8.27 0.24 -13.66
C ALA A 48 7.13 -0.76 -13.43
N ALA A 49 6.32 -0.57 -12.38
CA ALA A 49 5.21 -1.46 -12.06
C ALA A 49 4.23 -1.53 -13.24
N ARG A 50 3.81 -2.75 -13.59
CA ARG A 50 2.82 -3.03 -14.64
C ARG A 50 3.13 -2.38 -16.00
N HIS A 51 4.39 -2.46 -16.43
CA HIS A 51 4.81 -1.93 -17.73
C HIS A 51 4.57 -0.41 -17.89
N GLY A 52 4.62 0.35 -16.80
CA GLY A 52 4.50 1.81 -16.86
C GLY A 52 3.07 2.35 -16.76
N ALA A 53 2.05 1.51 -16.57
CA ALA A 53 0.65 1.94 -16.50
C ALA A 53 0.36 2.98 -15.40
N VAL A 54 1.19 3.05 -14.35
CA VAL A 54 1.05 4.08 -13.29
C VAL A 54 1.38 5.48 -13.80
N ARG A 55 2.21 5.61 -14.85
CA ARG A 55 2.61 6.91 -15.41
C ARG A 55 1.43 7.69 -15.97
N GLU A 56 0.45 6.98 -16.55
CA GLU A 56 -0.80 7.57 -17.05
C GLU A 56 -1.66 8.20 -15.93
N ARG A 57 -1.43 7.80 -14.66
CA ARG A 57 -2.16 8.31 -13.50
C ARG A 57 -1.52 9.53 -12.86
N ILE A 58 -0.29 9.89 -13.24
CA ILE A 58 0.48 10.97 -12.62
C ILE A 58 -0.24 12.31 -12.72
N GLU A 59 -0.55 12.76 -13.94
CA GLU A 59 -1.19 14.06 -14.15
C GLU A 59 -2.60 14.14 -13.54
N PRO A 60 -3.47 13.13 -13.69
CA PRO A 60 -4.75 13.12 -13.00
C PRO A 60 -4.64 13.20 -11.47
N VAL A 61 -3.66 12.51 -10.87
CA VAL A 61 -3.40 12.60 -9.43
C VAL A 61 -2.92 14.00 -9.05
N ARG A 62 -1.97 14.59 -9.78
CA ARG A 62 -1.52 15.97 -9.54
C ARG A 62 -2.68 16.96 -9.58
N ALA A 63 -3.54 16.86 -10.58
CA ALA A 63 -4.71 17.72 -10.72
C ALA A 63 -5.70 17.55 -9.55
N ALA A 64 -5.92 16.31 -9.10
CA ALA A 64 -6.78 16.05 -7.94
C ALA A 64 -6.22 16.66 -6.65
N PHE A 65 -4.91 16.57 -6.40
CA PHE A 65 -4.29 17.23 -5.24
C PHE A 65 -4.41 18.77 -5.32
N ALA A 66 -4.16 19.33 -6.50
CA ALA A 66 -4.27 20.77 -6.73
C ALA A 66 -5.69 21.31 -6.49
N ALA A 67 -6.73 20.53 -6.82
CA ALA A 67 -8.12 20.87 -6.55
C ALA A 67 -8.44 21.04 -5.06
N HIS A 68 -7.64 20.42 -4.18
CA HIS A 68 -7.73 20.55 -2.73
C HIS A 68 -6.64 21.49 -2.14
N GLY A 69 -5.97 22.29 -2.97
CA GLY A 69 -4.93 23.23 -2.52
C GLY A 69 -3.64 22.55 -2.03
N MET A 70 -3.41 21.30 -2.41
CA MET A 70 -2.22 20.52 -2.05
C MET A 70 -1.32 20.30 -3.27
N THR A 71 -0.03 20.06 -3.01
CA THR A 71 0.94 19.69 -4.04
C THR A 71 1.32 18.23 -3.88
N ALA A 72 1.08 17.41 -4.91
CA ALA A 72 1.62 16.05 -4.96
C ALA A 72 3.12 16.08 -5.26
N LEU A 73 3.95 15.76 -4.26
CA LEU A 73 5.38 15.52 -4.45
C LEU A 73 5.55 14.06 -4.89
N LEU A 74 5.75 13.84 -6.18
CA LEU A 74 5.94 12.48 -6.70
C LEU A 74 7.33 11.98 -6.36
N VAL A 75 7.38 10.78 -5.79
CA VAL A 75 8.61 10.11 -5.37
C VAL A 75 8.65 8.75 -6.04
N GLU A 76 9.59 8.58 -6.96
CA GLU A 76 9.76 7.34 -7.70
C GLU A 76 10.64 6.36 -6.91
N SER A 77 10.07 5.22 -6.56
CA SER A 77 10.79 4.07 -6.01
C SER A 77 11.29 3.16 -7.14
N THR A 78 12.34 2.40 -6.86
CA THR A 78 12.93 1.42 -7.78
C THR A 78 12.58 -0.03 -7.42
N SER A 79 12.08 -0.25 -6.21
CA SER A 79 11.64 -1.54 -5.68
C SER A 79 10.64 -1.32 -4.53
N GLU A 80 9.98 -2.39 -4.07
CA GLU A 80 9.15 -2.33 -2.86
C GLU A 80 9.98 -1.97 -1.62
N GLN A 81 11.19 -2.49 -1.51
CA GLN A 81 12.09 -2.14 -0.41
C GLN A 81 12.40 -0.64 -0.40
N HIS A 82 12.78 -0.08 -1.56
CA HIS A 82 13.07 1.36 -1.67
C HIS A 82 11.81 2.21 -1.39
N ALA A 83 10.61 1.75 -1.78
CA ALA A 83 9.37 2.44 -1.43
C ALA A 83 9.14 2.50 0.09
N GLY A 84 9.48 1.44 0.83
CA GLY A 84 9.44 1.43 2.29
C GLY A 84 10.49 2.36 2.92
N GLU A 85 11.72 2.36 2.40
CA GLU A 85 12.80 3.26 2.84
C GLU A 85 12.42 4.74 2.63
N LEU A 86 11.83 5.08 1.49
CA LEU A 86 11.33 6.42 1.21
C LEU A 86 10.20 6.81 2.18
N ALA A 87 9.29 5.90 2.49
CA ALA A 87 8.20 6.17 3.43
C ALA A 87 8.74 6.42 4.85
N ALA A 88 9.70 5.62 5.31
CA ALA A 88 10.38 5.81 6.59
C ALA A 88 11.11 7.15 6.63
N HIS A 89 11.82 7.52 5.55
CA HIS A 89 12.50 8.82 5.45
C HIS A 89 11.55 10.01 5.63
N TYR A 90 10.36 9.99 5.02
CA TYR A 90 9.38 11.04 5.21
C TYR A 90 8.76 11.01 6.62
N ALA A 91 8.59 9.83 7.22
CA ALA A 91 8.12 9.72 8.60
C ALA A 91 9.14 10.29 9.60
N GLU A 92 10.44 10.09 9.38
CA GLU A 92 11.52 10.70 10.16
C GLU A 92 11.55 12.23 10.06
N GLN A 93 10.98 12.79 8.98
CA GLN A 93 10.81 14.23 8.78
C GLN A 93 9.46 14.76 9.30
N ASP A 94 8.77 13.98 10.15
CA ASP A 94 7.47 14.32 10.72
C ASP A 94 6.40 14.63 9.66
N ALA A 95 6.50 14.03 8.46
CA ALA A 95 5.46 14.17 7.45
C ALA A 95 4.12 13.69 8.04
N PRO A 96 3.03 14.47 7.96
CA PRO A 96 1.76 14.07 8.55
C PRO A 96 1.12 12.90 7.79
N ILE A 97 1.43 12.78 6.50
CA ILE A 97 0.89 11.75 5.62
C ILE A 97 1.88 11.42 4.50
N VAL A 98 1.98 10.15 4.15
CA VAL A 98 2.67 9.64 2.96
C VAL A 98 1.68 8.80 2.16
N VAL A 99 1.62 9.03 0.86
CA VAL A 99 0.62 8.43 -0.02
C VAL A 99 1.25 7.34 -0.88
N SER A 100 0.68 6.14 -0.84
CA SER A 100 1.01 5.09 -1.81
C SER A 100 0.16 5.25 -3.08
N LEU A 101 0.79 5.26 -4.25
CA LEU A 101 0.13 5.19 -5.56
C LEU A 101 0.49 3.87 -6.24
N GLY A 102 -0.40 2.87 -6.15
CA GLY A 102 -0.11 1.53 -6.68
C GLY A 102 -1.14 0.47 -6.30
N GLY A 103 -0.76 -0.80 -6.44
CA GLY A 103 -1.55 -1.95 -5.96
C GLY A 103 -1.18 -2.36 -4.53
N ASP A 104 -1.71 -3.49 -4.08
CA ASP A 104 -1.51 -3.98 -2.70
C ASP A 104 -0.04 -4.10 -2.30
N GLY A 105 0.87 -4.56 -3.19
CA GLY A 105 2.31 -4.61 -2.91
C GLY A 105 2.94 -3.23 -2.62
N MET A 106 2.53 -2.18 -3.34
CA MET A 106 2.97 -0.81 -3.07
C MET A 106 2.41 -0.28 -1.75
N VAL A 107 1.14 -0.62 -1.44
CA VAL A 107 0.51 -0.27 -0.16
C VAL A 107 1.26 -0.93 0.99
N ARG A 108 1.57 -2.23 0.90
CA ARG A 108 2.35 -2.98 1.88
C ARG A 108 3.76 -2.40 2.04
N ALA A 109 4.43 -2.08 0.95
CA ALA A 109 5.77 -1.51 0.95
C ALA A 109 5.83 -0.15 1.67
N VAL A 110 4.96 0.79 1.31
CA VAL A 110 4.87 2.09 1.98
C VAL A 110 4.45 1.91 3.44
N ALA A 111 3.46 1.05 3.70
CA ALA A 111 3.04 0.74 5.07
C ALA A 111 4.21 0.26 5.93
N ALA A 112 5.10 -0.60 5.41
CA ALA A 112 6.24 -1.14 6.16
C ALA A 112 7.15 -0.03 6.71
N GLY A 113 7.35 1.06 5.97
CA GLY A 113 8.11 2.22 6.44
C GLY A 113 7.35 3.12 7.42
N LEU A 114 6.03 2.98 7.53
CA LEU A 114 5.18 3.82 8.38
C LEU A 114 4.71 3.12 9.67
N VAL A 115 4.83 1.79 9.76
CA VAL A 115 4.42 1.03 10.95
C VAL A 115 5.19 1.53 12.18
N GLY A 116 4.44 1.87 13.23
CA GLY A 116 4.97 2.38 14.49
C GLY A 116 5.23 3.90 14.49
N THR A 117 5.02 4.58 13.36
CA THR A 117 5.22 6.03 13.25
C THR A 117 3.91 6.80 13.49
N GLN A 118 4.00 8.13 13.57
CA GLN A 118 2.83 9.01 13.68
C GLN A 118 2.25 9.40 12.31
N THR A 119 2.97 9.13 11.23
CA THR A 119 2.63 9.47 9.85
C THR A 119 1.51 8.57 9.33
N ALA A 120 0.48 9.19 8.77
CA ALA A 120 -0.62 8.45 8.16
C ALA A 120 -0.25 7.89 6.78
N LEU A 121 -0.77 6.72 6.45
CA LEU A 121 -0.80 6.18 5.11
C LEU A 121 -2.03 6.72 4.36
N GLY A 122 -1.81 7.43 3.25
CA GLY A 122 -2.83 7.69 2.24
C GLY A 122 -2.75 6.65 1.11
N ILE A 123 -3.88 6.27 0.52
CA ILE A 123 -3.90 5.24 -0.53
C ILE A 123 -4.63 5.76 -1.76
N VAL A 124 -3.92 5.82 -2.89
CA VAL A 124 -4.50 6.03 -4.21
C VAL A 124 -4.33 4.74 -5.02
N ALA A 125 -5.46 4.14 -5.39
CA ALA A 125 -5.48 2.89 -6.14
C ALA A 125 -4.78 3.04 -7.50
N GLY A 126 -3.82 2.16 -7.79
CA GLY A 126 -3.17 1.96 -9.09
C GLY A 126 -3.19 0.50 -9.56
N GLY A 127 -3.67 -0.42 -8.71
CA GLY A 127 -3.63 -1.87 -8.90
C GLY A 127 -4.96 -2.53 -9.27
N ARG A 128 -4.92 -3.87 -9.39
CA ARG A 128 -6.12 -4.74 -9.57
C ARG A 128 -6.63 -5.19 -8.20
N GLY A 129 -5.73 -5.83 -7.43
CA GLY A 129 -5.86 -6.04 -6.00
C GLY A 129 -5.89 -4.68 -5.30
N ASN A 130 -6.91 -4.50 -4.47
CA ASN A 130 -7.31 -3.26 -3.82
C ASN A 130 -8.04 -3.65 -2.52
N ASP A 131 -7.50 -4.66 -1.84
CA ASP A 131 -8.26 -5.42 -0.85
C ASP A 131 -8.39 -4.61 0.44
N LEU A 132 -7.30 -3.94 0.85
CA LEU A 132 -7.30 -3.05 2.02
C LEU A 132 -8.22 -1.84 1.81
N ILE A 133 -8.17 -1.17 0.65
CA ILE A 133 -9.07 -0.03 0.37
C ILE A 133 -10.54 -0.46 0.39
N GLY A 134 -10.83 -1.68 -0.09
CA GLY A 134 -12.14 -2.28 0.04
C GLY A 134 -12.56 -2.34 1.50
N LYS A 135 -11.73 -2.91 2.39
CA LYS A 135 -11.99 -3.01 3.84
C LYS A 135 -12.19 -1.67 4.52
N LEU A 136 -11.40 -0.67 4.14
CA LEU A 136 -11.45 0.68 4.70
C LEU A 136 -12.55 1.56 4.10
N GLY A 137 -13.22 1.12 3.03
CA GLY A 137 -14.22 1.91 2.32
C GLY A 137 -13.62 3.04 1.48
N ILE A 138 -12.33 2.97 1.15
CA ILE A 138 -11.65 3.94 0.30
C ILE A 138 -12.03 3.65 -1.18
N PRO A 139 -12.50 4.66 -1.93
CA PRO A 139 -12.93 4.50 -3.32
C PRO A 139 -11.74 4.26 -4.25
N LYS A 140 -11.99 3.62 -5.40
CA LYS A 140 -10.97 3.33 -6.42
C LYS A 140 -10.61 4.53 -7.32
N GLY A 141 -11.51 5.52 -7.42
CA GLY A 141 -11.28 6.74 -8.20
C GLY A 141 -10.29 7.65 -7.48
N PHE A 142 -9.32 8.22 -8.22
CA PHE A 142 -8.26 9.02 -7.61
C PHE A 142 -8.80 10.33 -7.05
N GLU A 143 -9.80 10.96 -7.65
CA GLU A 143 -10.40 12.21 -7.15
C GLU A 143 -11.00 12.00 -5.76
N ALA A 144 -11.82 10.95 -5.59
CA ALA A 144 -12.45 10.65 -4.32
C ALA A 144 -11.45 10.14 -3.27
N ALA A 145 -10.40 9.42 -3.69
CA ALA A 145 -9.32 9.02 -2.78
C ALA A 145 -8.52 10.23 -2.29
N VAL A 146 -8.23 11.19 -3.17
CA VAL A 146 -7.53 12.43 -2.81
C VAL A 146 -8.37 13.33 -1.91
N ALA A 147 -9.69 13.38 -2.11
CA ALA A 147 -10.59 14.07 -1.18
C ALA A 147 -10.50 13.48 0.25
N ILE A 148 -10.45 12.15 0.38
CA ILE A 148 -10.20 11.49 1.67
C ILE A 148 -8.81 11.83 2.20
N ILE A 149 -7.80 11.90 1.34
CA ILE A 149 -6.45 12.32 1.74
C ILE A 149 -6.45 13.75 2.29
N ALA A 150 -7.20 14.66 1.68
CA ALA A 150 -7.28 16.07 2.07
C ALA A 150 -8.04 16.27 3.40
N GLU A 151 -9.20 15.63 3.53
CA GLU A 151 -10.23 15.99 4.54
C GLU A 151 -10.58 14.84 5.50
N GLY A 152 -10.02 13.66 5.27
CA GLY A 152 -10.30 12.48 6.05
C GLY A 152 -9.73 12.52 7.46
N ARG A 153 -9.96 11.43 8.18
CA ARG A 153 -9.42 11.21 9.52
C ARG A 153 -8.46 10.04 9.52
N ASP A 154 -7.55 10.03 10.48
CA ASP A 154 -6.66 8.89 10.68
C ASP A 154 -7.39 7.82 11.50
N ARG A 155 -7.23 6.57 11.07
CA ARG A 155 -7.63 5.37 11.81
C ARG A 155 -6.40 4.53 12.04
N SER A 156 -6.10 4.21 13.30
CA SER A 156 -5.12 3.19 13.60
C SER A 156 -5.68 1.81 13.29
N ILE A 157 -4.87 0.99 12.62
CA ILE A 157 -5.16 -0.40 12.31
C ILE A 157 -4.01 -1.30 12.77
N ASP A 158 -4.35 -2.54 13.02
CA ASP A 158 -3.42 -3.62 13.33
C ASP A 158 -2.66 -4.01 12.06
N VAL A 159 -1.51 -4.63 12.26
CA VAL A 159 -0.66 -5.18 11.20
C VAL A 159 -0.17 -6.55 11.63
N ILE A 160 -0.11 -7.50 10.70
CA ILE A 160 0.53 -8.79 10.96
C ILE A 160 2.01 -8.65 10.64
N ASP A 161 2.86 -8.93 11.61
CA ASP A 161 4.32 -8.95 11.50
C ASP A 161 4.82 -10.40 11.42
N PHE A 162 5.80 -10.64 10.55
CA PHE A 162 6.43 -11.94 10.39
C PHE A 162 7.85 -11.78 9.87
N ASP A 163 8.84 -12.26 10.63
CA ASP A 163 10.26 -12.27 10.26
C ASP A 163 10.78 -10.91 9.73
N GLY A 164 10.37 -9.80 10.37
CA GLY A 164 10.77 -8.45 9.97
C GLY A 164 10.03 -7.90 8.74
N ARG A 165 8.97 -8.58 8.31
CA ARG A 165 8.08 -8.19 7.21
C ARG A 165 6.68 -7.98 7.77
N ILE A 166 5.83 -7.31 6.98
CA ILE A 166 4.46 -7.06 7.38
C ILE A 166 3.44 -7.49 6.34
N SER A 167 2.22 -7.74 6.79
CA SER A 167 1.01 -7.83 5.98
C SER A 167 -0.05 -6.91 6.58
N VAL A 168 -0.63 -6.07 5.74
CA VAL A 168 -1.74 -5.17 6.12
C VAL A 168 -3.11 -5.83 5.86
N GLY A 169 -3.15 -6.82 4.99
CA GLY A 169 -4.34 -7.53 4.55
C GLY A 169 -4.44 -8.93 5.15
N ASN A 170 -3.88 -9.92 4.45
CA ASN A 170 -3.90 -11.32 4.89
C ASN A 170 -2.64 -12.06 4.44
N ILE A 171 -2.33 -13.14 5.15
CA ILE A 171 -1.30 -14.12 4.82
C ILE A 171 -1.97 -15.46 4.53
N CYS A 172 -1.57 -16.13 3.45
CA CYS A 172 -2.14 -17.42 3.04
C CYS A 172 -1.04 -18.41 2.66
N LEU A 173 -1.27 -19.69 2.98
CA LEU A 173 -0.48 -20.83 2.56
C LEU A 173 -1.38 -21.87 1.88
N GLY A 174 -0.80 -22.64 0.95
CA GLY A 174 -1.50 -23.70 0.21
C GLY A 174 -2.18 -23.18 -1.04
N LEU A 175 -3.48 -23.50 -1.22
CA LEU A 175 -4.21 -23.28 -2.48
C LEU A 175 -4.03 -21.89 -3.12
N ASP A 176 -3.85 -20.84 -2.31
CA ASP A 176 -3.71 -19.45 -2.78
C ASP A 176 -2.39 -19.15 -3.52
N SER A 177 -1.30 -19.90 -3.27
CA SER A 177 -0.05 -19.74 -4.06
C SER A 177 -0.25 -20.15 -5.52
N ALA A 178 -1.09 -21.16 -5.77
CA ALA A 178 -1.46 -21.60 -7.12
C ALA A 178 -2.49 -20.67 -7.79
N VAL A 179 -3.34 -19.96 -7.02
CA VAL A 179 -4.35 -19.03 -7.54
C VAL A 179 -3.70 -17.83 -8.21
N GLN A 180 -2.63 -17.27 -7.62
CA GLN A 180 -1.91 -16.11 -8.18
C GLN A 180 -1.30 -16.43 -9.56
N ILE A 181 -0.67 -17.61 -9.69
CA ILE A 181 -0.07 -18.12 -10.94
C ILE A 181 -1.11 -18.24 -12.07
N HIS A 182 -2.36 -18.59 -11.73
CA HIS A 182 -3.44 -18.75 -12.71
C HIS A 182 -4.22 -17.47 -12.99
N ALA A 183 -4.39 -16.57 -12.03
CA ALA A 183 -5.06 -15.28 -12.21
C ALA A 183 -4.33 -14.40 -13.24
N ASP A 184 -3.00 -14.49 -13.34
CA ASP A 184 -2.20 -13.78 -14.34
C ASP A 184 -2.25 -14.39 -15.75
N SER A 185 -2.67 -15.66 -15.87
CA SER A 185 -2.75 -16.37 -17.16
C SER A 185 -3.98 -16.02 -18.00
N VAL A 186 -4.97 -15.30 -17.44
CA VAL A 186 -6.27 -15.05 -18.11
C VAL A 186 -6.44 -13.58 -18.48
N LYS A 187 -6.29 -13.27 -19.77
CA LYS A 187 -6.44 -11.90 -20.31
C LYS A 187 -7.90 -11.45 -20.53
N ARG A 188 -8.89 -12.35 -20.47
CA ARG A 188 -10.27 -12.11 -20.96
C ARG A 188 -11.37 -12.02 -19.90
N ILE A 189 -11.08 -12.31 -18.64
CA ILE A 189 -12.06 -12.22 -17.55
C ILE A 189 -11.71 -10.98 -16.71
N LYS A 190 -12.70 -10.23 -16.22
CA LYS A 190 -12.49 -9.00 -15.43
C LYS A 190 -13.19 -9.11 -14.07
N GLY A 191 -12.65 -8.43 -13.06
CA GLY A 191 -13.28 -8.30 -11.74
C GLY A 191 -13.24 -9.59 -10.90
N HIS A 192 -14.23 -9.76 -10.04
CA HIS A 192 -14.31 -10.88 -9.08
C HIS A 192 -14.32 -12.27 -9.74
N TRP A 193 -14.65 -12.36 -11.03
CA TRP A 193 -14.70 -13.61 -11.79
C TRP A 193 -13.32 -14.17 -12.16
N VAL A 194 -12.27 -13.34 -12.25
CA VAL A 194 -10.89 -13.82 -12.49
C VAL A 194 -10.40 -14.59 -11.27
N TYR A 195 -10.66 -14.05 -10.09
CA TYR A 195 -10.29 -14.66 -8.82
C TYR A 195 -11.11 -15.91 -8.56
N LEU A 196 -12.43 -15.90 -8.80
CA LEU A 196 -13.25 -17.12 -8.72
C LEU A 196 -12.78 -18.20 -9.71
N TYR A 197 -12.39 -17.83 -10.93
CA TYR A 197 -11.83 -18.77 -11.90
C TYR A 197 -10.46 -19.33 -11.45
N GLY A 198 -9.59 -18.47 -10.91
CA GLY A 198 -8.31 -18.88 -10.33
C GLY A 198 -8.51 -19.86 -9.17
N ILE A 199 -9.47 -19.60 -8.29
CA ILE A 199 -9.84 -20.49 -7.20
C ILE A 199 -10.41 -21.81 -7.72
N ILE A 200 -11.35 -21.79 -8.67
CA ILE A 200 -11.89 -23.01 -9.28
C ILE A 200 -10.77 -23.83 -9.92
N ARG A 201 -9.79 -23.19 -10.58
CA ARG A 201 -8.65 -23.89 -11.20
C ARG A 201 -7.67 -24.44 -10.17
N ALA A 202 -7.40 -23.73 -9.08
CA ALA A 202 -6.57 -24.22 -7.99
C ALA A 202 -7.23 -25.41 -7.27
N ILE A 203 -8.56 -25.37 -7.11
CA ILE A 203 -9.37 -26.52 -6.61
C ILE A 203 -9.25 -27.75 -7.51
N LEU A 204 -8.98 -27.59 -8.82
CA LEU A 204 -8.84 -28.71 -9.77
C LEU A 204 -7.47 -29.42 -9.72
N GLN A 205 -6.45 -28.86 -9.05
CA GLN A 205 -5.15 -29.50 -8.80
C GLN A 205 -4.68 -29.29 -7.35
N PRO A 206 -5.45 -29.78 -6.35
CA PRO A 206 -5.24 -29.35 -4.99
C PRO A 206 -4.06 -30.11 -4.36
N GLN A 207 -2.99 -29.39 -4.05
CA GLN A 207 -1.93 -29.91 -3.19
C GLN A 207 -2.30 -29.70 -1.74
N ARG A 208 -2.17 -30.76 -0.93
CA ARG A 208 -2.35 -30.67 0.51
C ARG A 208 -1.08 -30.12 1.12
N ILE A 209 -1.24 -29.22 2.07
CA ILE A 209 -0.15 -28.77 2.94
C ILE A 209 -0.27 -29.49 4.28
N ASP A 210 0.87 -29.86 4.84
CA ASP A 210 1.00 -30.50 6.15
C ASP A 210 1.87 -29.61 7.04
N LEU A 211 1.20 -28.94 7.98
CA LEU A 211 1.77 -27.91 8.83
C LEU A 211 1.66 -28.31 10.29
N ALA A 212 2.74 -28.05 11.03
CA ALA A 212 2.71 -27.92 12.48
C ALA A 212 2.43 -26.45 12.80
N LEU A 213 1.27 -26.17 13.41
CA LEU A 213 0.89 -24.83 13.84
C LEU A 213 0.96 -24.76 15.36
N THR A 214 1.40 -23.62 15.88
CA THR A 214 1.23 -23.27 17.29
C THR A 214 0.44 -21.98 17.34
N ILE A 215 -0.76 -22.01 17.92
CA ILE A 215 -1.70 -20.88 17.96
C ILE A 215 -1.83 -20.43 19.42
N ASP A 216 -1.29 -19.27 19.77
CA ASP A 216 -1.25 -18.78 21.16
C ASP A 216 -0.74 -19.84 22.17
N GLY A 217 0.28 -20.60 21.76
CA GLY A 217 0.87 -21.68 22.57
C GLY A 217 0.16 -23.04 22.49
N GLU A 218 -1.00 -23.14 21.84
CA GLU A 218 -1.67 -24.42 21.59
C GLU A 218 -1.14 -25.06 20.30
N GLU A 219 -0.59 -26.27 20.39
CA GLU A 219 -0.21 -27.05 19.22
C GLU A 219 -1.45 -27.53 18.45
N VAL A 220 -1.49 -27.21 17.16
CA VAL A 220 -2.57 -27.57 16.24
C VAL A 220 -1.97 -28.25 15.01
N GLU A 221 -2.21 -29.55 14.89
CA GLU A 221 -1.86 -30.26 13.67
C GLU A 221 -2.82 -29.90 12.53
N PHE A 222 -2.27 -29.46 11.40
CA PHE A 222 -3.04 -29.08 10.24
C PHE A 222 -2.59 -29.83 8.99
N ARG A 223 -3.50 -30.63 8.45
CA ARG A 223 -3.40 -31.18 7.09
C ARG A 223 -4.65 -30.78 6.32
N GLY A 224 -4.46 -30.05 5.23
CA GLY A 224 -5.57 -29.45 4.49
C GLY A 224 -5.13 -28.72 3.23
N TYR A 225 -6.02 -27.90 2.69
CA TYR A 225 -5.80 -27.19 1.43
C TYR A 225 -5.30 -25.76 1.63
N THR A 226 -5.79 -25.07 2.67
CA THR A 226 -5.46 -23.66 2.90
C THR A 226 -5.37 -23.38 4.39
N ALA A 227 -4.29 -22.70 4.78
CA ALA A 227 -4.18 -22.02 6.06
C ALA A 227 -4.09 -20.51 5.78
N GLY A 228 -5.09 -19.76 6.23
CA GLY A 228 -5.19 -18.31 6.07
C GLY A 228 -5.12 -17.60 7.41
N PHE A 229 -4.50 -16.44 7.43
CA PHE A 229 -4.28 -15.59 8.59
C PHE A 229 -4.65 -14.16 8.21
N ALA A 230 -5.80 -13.70 8.67
CA ALA A 230 -6.44 -12.49 8.18
C ALA A 230 -6.40 -11.35 9.22
N ASN A 231 -6.07 -10.15 8.74
CA ASN A 231 -6.30 -8.89 9.45
C ASN A 231 -7.48 -8.15 8.79
N SER A 232 -7.40 -7.90 7.48
CA SER A 232 -8.51 -7.26 6.75
C SER A 232 -9.69 -8.21 6.52
N GLY A 233 -9.41 -9.51 6.37
CA GLY A 233 -10.39 -10.53 6.01
C GLY A 233 -10.97 -10.39 4.61
N ARG A 234 -10.48 -9.46 3.79
CA ARG A 234 -10.86 -9.27 2.38
C ARG A 234 -9.77 -9.78 1.47
N TYR A 235 -10.15 -10.50 0.43
CA TYR A 235 -9.23 -11.17 -0.48
C TYR A 235 -9.74 -11.07 -1.92
N GLY A 236 -8.84 -10.88 -2.88
CA GLY A 236 -9.07 -11.17 -4.29
C GLY A 236 -10.28 -10.45 -4.91
N GLY A 237 -10.33 -9.11 -4.84
CA GLY A 237 -11.31 -8.34 -5.62
C GLY A 237 -12.75 -8.40 -5.08
N GLY A 238 -12.92 -8.70 -3.79
CA GLY A 238 -14.20 -8.62 -3.08
C GLY A 238 -14.62 -9.88 -2.35
N LEU A 239 -13.87 -10.98 -2.48
CA LEU A 239 -14.05 -12.16 -1.66
C LEU A 239 -13.66 -11.84 -0.21
N LYS A 240 -14.14 -12.66 0.72
CA LYS A 240 -13.85 -12.52 2.13
C LYS A 240 -13.16 -13.81 2.56
N LEU A 241 -11.96 -13.71 3.12
CA LEU A 241 -11.28 -14.84 3.78
C LEU A 241 -11.80 -15.01 5.21
N SER A 242 -12.00 -13.89 5.91
CA SER A 242 -12.77 -13.83 7.15
C SER A 242 -13.74 -12.66 7.11
N PRO A 243 -15.06 -12.91 6.97
CA PRO A 243 -16.07 -11.87 6.93
C PRO A 243 -16.16 -11.03 8.21
N LYS A 244 -15.69 -11.57 9.34
CA LYS A 244 -15.81 -10.96 10.67
C LYS A 244 -14.52 -10.30 11.16
N ALA A 245 -13.41 -10.45 10.44
CA ALA A 245 -12.14 -9.84 10.81
C ALA A 245 -12.32 -8.35 11.09
N LYS A 246 -11.65 -7.84 12.10
CA LYS A 246 -11.58 -6.41 12.40
C LYS A 246 -10.14 -5.97 12.21
N LEU A 247 -9.98 -4.70 11.87
CA LEU A 247 -8.66 -4.13 11.63
C LEU A 247 -8.06 -3.55 12.92
N ASP A 248 -8.73 -3.68 14.06
CA ASP A 248 -8.45 -2.91 15.28
C ASP A 248 -8.83 -3.67 16.57
N ASP A 249 -8.90 -5.00 16.54
CA ASP A 249 -9.16 -5.82 17.73
C ASP A 249 -7.91 -6.52 18.28
N GLY A 250 -6.75 -6.31 17.67
CA GLY A 250 -5.47 -6.86 18.06
C GLY A 250 -5.42 -8.37 17.96
N LEU A 251 -6.09 -8.94 16.94
CA LEU A 251 -6.17 -10.38 16.70
C LEU A 251 -5.90 -10.70 15.22
N ILE A 252 -5.40 -11.91 14.99
CA ILE A 252 -5.28 -12.57 13.69
C ILE A 252 -6.45 -13.55 13.57
N ASP A 253 -7.26 -13.39 12.53
CA ASP A 253 -8.30 -14.36 12.18
C ASP A 253 -7.67 -15.56 11.48
N VAL A 254 -7.56 -16.68 12.18
CA VAL A 254 -7.03 -17.94 11.65
C VAL A 254 -8.15 -18.71 10.97
N VAL A 255 -7.96 -19.01 9.68
CA VAL A 255 -8.92 -19.72 8.82
C VAL A 255 -8.25 -20.98 8.28
N LEU A 256 -8.68 -22.14 8.78
CA LEU A 256 -8.12 -23.43 8.39
C LEU A 256 -9.14 -24.21 7.55
N LEU A 257 -8.81 -24.46 6.29
CA LEU A 257 -9.59 -25.28 5.38
C LEU A 257 -8.99 -26.69 5.31
N ARG A 258 -9.64 -27.63 6.00
CA ARG A 258 -9.24 -29.05 6.03
C ARG A 258 -9.83 -29.81 4.83
N ASP A 259 -9.65 -31.13 4.85
CA ASP A 259 -10.16 -32.04 3.81
C ASP A 259 -11.66 -31.86 3.56
N VAL A 260 -11.98 -31.63 2.29
CA VAL A 260 -13.32 -31.44 1.73
C VAL A 260 -13.40 -32.14 0.38
N TRP A 261 -14.57 -32.67 0.05
CA TRP A 261 -14.85 -33.10 -1.32
C TRP A 261 -14.85 -31.85 -2.23
N LEU A 262 -13.92 -31.78 -3.16
CA LEU A 262 -13.61 -30.55 -3.95
C LEU A 262 -14.82 -29.89 -4.65
N PRO A 263 -15.78 -30.63 -5.23
CA PRO A 263 -16.99 -30.02 -5.79
C PRO A 263 -17.86 -29.33 -4.73
N ARG A 264 -17.88 -29.87 -3.51
CA ARG A 264 -18.56 -29.27 -2.36
C ARG A 264 -17.80 -28.05 -1.84
N LEU A 265 -16.47 -28.05 -1.86
CA LEU A 265 -15.68 -26.85 -1.55
C LEU A 265 -16.04 -25.66 -2.45
N ALA A 266 -16.20 -25.88 -3.76
CA ALA A 266 -16.60 -24.81 -4.67
C ALA A 266 -17.97 -24.21 -4.33
N LEU A 267 -18.96 -25.06 -4.01
CA LEU A 267 -20.28 -24.62 -3.56
C LEU A 267 -20.22 -23.90 -2.20
N GLU A 268 -19.48 -24.45 -1.25
CA GLU A 268 -19.28 -23.85 0.07
C GLU A 268 -18.57 -22.50 -0.03
N LEU A 269 -17.60 -22.35 -0.94
CA LEU A 269 -16.94 -21.06 -1.17
C LEU A 269 -17.90 -20.01 -1.77
N VAL A 270 -18.77 -20.41 -2.70
CA VAL A 270 -19.83 -19.52 -3.21
C VAL A 270 -20.79 -19.14 -2.08
N ALA A 271 -21.26 -20.09 -1.29
CA ALA A 271 -22.13 -19.81 -0.14
C ALA A 271 -21.46 -18.90 0.91
N PHE A 272 -20.14 -19.03 1.09
CA PHE A 272 -19.33 -18.20 1.98
C PHE A 272 -19.27 -16.74 1.52
N THR A 273 -19.10 -16.52 0.21
CA THR A 273 -19.16 -15.17 -0.37
C THR A 273 -20.55 -14.52 -0.20
N LEU A 274 -21.60 -15.35 -0.20
CA LEU A 274 -22.99 -14.94 0.06
C LEU A 274 -23.32 -14.80 1.56
N GLY A 275 -22.37 -15.08 2.46
CA GLY A 275 -22.52 -14.92 3.92
C GLY A 275 -23.32 -16.03 4.62
N GLN A 276 -23.49 -17.20 3.99
CA GLN A 276 -24.31 -18.29 4.52
C GLN A 276 -23.51 -19.22 5.45
N ARG A 277 -23.44 -18.85 6.73
CA ARG A 277 -22.63 -19.51 7.78
C ARG A 277 -22.95 -20.99 8.04
N ALA A 278 -24.16 -21.47 7.71
CA ALA A 278 -24.61 -22.84 8.00
C ALA A 278 -23.93 -23.93 7.14
N LEU A 279 -23.17 -23.55 6.11
CA LEU A 279 -22.65 -24.46 5.09
C LEU A 279 -21.13 -24.70 5.15
N HIS A 280 -20.43 -24.36 6.24
CA HIS A 280 -18.95 -24.46 6.31
C HIS A 280 -18.40 -25.34 7.45
N PRO A 281 -18.85 -26.60 7.61
CA PRO A 281 -18.37 -27.46 8.70
C PRO A 281 -16.87 -27.79 8.61
N HIS A 282 -16.25 -27.61 7.44
CA HIS A 282 -14.85 -27.93 7.19
C HIS A 282 -13.89 -26.73 7.28
N ILE A 283 -14.44 -25.54 7.53
CA ILE A 283 -13.65 -24.32 7.75
C ILE A 283 -13.63 -24.05 9.25
N THR A 284 -12.44 -24.15 9.84
CA THR A 284 -12.25 -23.78 11.24
C THR A 284 -11.84 -22.32 11.33
N PHE A 285 -12.54 -21.55 12.15
CA PHE A 285 -12.18 -20.18 12.49
C PHE A 285 -11.65 -20.14 13.91
N ARG A 286 -10.47 -19.56 14.11
CA ARG A 286 -9.91 -19.23 15.43
C ARG A 286 -9.42 -17.77 15.39
N HIS A 287 -9.19 -17.20 16.57
CA HIS A 287 -8.47 -15.94 16.69
C HIS A 287 -7.18 -16.20 17.45
N ALA A 288 -6.12 -15.47 17.11
CA ALA A 288 -4.82 -15.61 17.74
C ALA A 288 -4.12 -14.27 17.87
N ARG A 289 -3.16 -14.13 18.78
CA ARG A 289 -2.20 -13.01 18.80
C ARG A 289 -0.89 -13.39 18.14
N GLU A 290 -0.50 -14.65 18.29
CA GLU A 290 0.71 -15.21 17.73
C GLU A 290 0.41 -16.58 17.10
N VAL A 291 1.00 -16.82 15.92
CA VAL A 291 0.93 -18.11 15.23
C VAL A 291 2.30 -18.49 14.71
N THR A 292 2.88 -19.57 15.24
CA THR A 292 4.06 -20.19 14.65
C THR A 292 3.63 -21.21 13.60
N ILE A 293 4.28 -21.18 12.46
CA ILE A 293 3.99 -22.04 11.30
C ILE A 293 5.28 -22.76 10.93
N ALA A 294 5.23 -24.09 10.90
CA ALA A 294 6.31 -24.91 10.37
C ALA A 294 5.74 -25.97 9.42
N SER A 295 6.51 -26.34 8.40
CA SER A 295 6.24 -27.58 7.67
C SER A 295 6.53 -28.76 8.58
N ARG A 296 5.71 -29.82 8.53
CA ARG A 296 5.96 -31.04 9.29
C ARG A 296 7.31 -31.65 8.90
N GLU A 297 7.94 -32.37 9.82
CA GLU A 297 9.17 -33.11 9.55
C GLU A 297 9.01 -34.00 8.29
N GLY A 298 9.95 -33.86 7.34
CA GLY A 298 9.93 -34.57 6.06
C GLY A 298 9.03 -33.95 4.97
N ALA A 299 8.26 -32.91 5.27
CA ALA A 299 7.51 -32.15 4.28
C ALA A 299 8.35 -31.02 3.66
N ALA A 300 8.07 -30.68 2.40
CA ALA A 300 8.72 -29.54 1.73
C ALA A 300 8.22 -28.21 2.33
N PRO A 301 9.09 -27.17 2.39
CA PRO A 301 8.67 -25.83 2.79
C PRO A 301 7.49 -25.34 1.95
N VAL A 302 6.49 -24.76 2.61
CA VAL A 302 5.30 -24.22 1.97
C VAL A 302 5.48 -22.72 1.76
N GLU A 303 5.16 -22.24 0.56
CA GLU A 303 5.21 -20.81 0.23
C GLU A 303 4.18 -20.02 1.05
N ILE A 304 4.62 -18.85 1.54
CA ILE A 304 3.84 -17.89 2.29
C ILE A 304 3.56 -16.68 1.38
N VAL A 305 2.28 -16.48 1.09
CA VAL A 305 1.78 -15.36 0.29
C VAL A 305 1.19 -14.30 1.21
N ALA A 306 1.72 -13.07 1.19
CA ALA A 306 1.23 -11.96 1.99
C ALA A 306 0.71 -10.84 1.10
N ASP A 307 -0.54 -10.42 1.33
CA ASP A 307 -1.24 -9.39 0.55
C ASP A 307 -1.20 -9.64 -0.98
N GLY A 308 -1.21 -10.92 -1.35
CA GLY A 308 -1.21 -11.38 -2.74
C GLY A 308 0.17 -11.57 -3.37
N ASP A 309 1.28 -11.29 -2.68
CA ASP A 309 2.62 -11.55 -3.22
C ASP A 309 3.30 -12.69 -2.47
N ALA A 310 4.04 -13.54 -3.19
CA ALA A 310 4.88 -14.57 -2.57
C ALA A 310 6.07 -13.89 -1.88
N VAL A 311 6.20 -14.10 -0.57
CA VAL A 311 7.17 -13.33 0.26
C VAL A 311 8.26 -14.22 0.86
N THR A 312 7.90 -15.40 1.36
CA THR A 312 8.83 -16.31 2.02
C THR A 312 8.28 -17.74 2.02
N HIS A 313 8.94 -18.67 2.70
CA HIS A 313 8.45 -20.03 2.94
C HIS A 313 8.44 -20.32 4.44
N THR A 314 7.74 -21.36 4.86
CA THR A 314 7.84 -21.87 6.24
C THR A 314 9.29 -22.31 6.58
N PRO A 315 9.73 -22.20 7.84
CA PRO A 315 8.96 -21.74 9.00
C PRO A 315 8.84 -20.22 9.07
N ALA A 316 7.78 -19.75 9.73
CA ALA A 316 7.57 -18.34 10.04
C ALA A 316 6.78 -18.19 11.34
N THR A 317 7.00 -17.10 12.08
CA THR A 317 6.14 -16.73 13.21
C THR A 317 5.39 -15.46 12.88
N LEU A 318 4.06 -15.54 12.92
CA LEU A 318 3.16 -14.42 12.72
C LEU A 318 2.80 -13.84 14.08
N SER A 319 2.84 -12.52 14.21
CA SER A 319 2.35 -11.82 15.40
C SER A 319 1.55 -10.60 14.99
N VAL A 320 0.54 -10.24 15.78
CA VAL A 320 -0.20 -9.00 15.57
C VAL A 320 0.48 -7.84 16.27
N ARG A 321 0.62 -6.71 15.57
CA ARG A 321 1.03 -5.42 16.12
C ARG A 321 -0.21 -4.52 16.21
N PRO A 322 -0.83 -4.38 17.41
CA PRO A 322 -2.07 -3.66 17.54
C PRO A 322 -1.91 -2.17 17.27
N ALA A 323 -2.87 -1.58 16.56
CA ALA A 323 -2.94 -0.14 16.26
C ALA A 323 -1.64 0.46 15.68
N ALA A 324 -0.85 -0.35 14.99
CA ALA A 324 0.52 -0.02 14.60
C ALA A 324 0.63 0.81 13.32
N LEU A 325 -0.41 0.88 12.50
CA LEU A 325 -0.42 1.68 11.27
C LEU A 325 -1.57 2.68 11.28
N ARG A 326 -1.29 3.96 11.03
CA ARG A 326 -2.32 4.96 10.80
C ARG A 326 -2.68 5.01 9.33
N VAL A 327 -3.97 4.94 9.01
CA VAL A 327 -4.46 5.05 7.64
C VAL A 327 -5.50 6.15 7.54
N ARG A 328 -5.36 7.00 6.51
CA ARG A 328 -6.30 8.08 6.21
C ARG A 328 -7.56 7.49 5.57
N VAL A 329 -8.69 7.67 6.24
CA VAL A 329 -10.00 7.15 5.83
C VAL A 329 -11.04 8.25 5.80
N ALA A 330 -12.17 7.97 5.13
CA ALA A 330 -13.29 8.90 5.11
C ALA A 330 -13.75 9.25 6.54
N PRO A 331 -14.25 10.48 6.78
CA PRO A 331 -14.90 10.83 8.03
C PRO A 331 -16.04 9.85 8.32
N THR A 332 -16.21 9.44 9.58
CA THR A 332 -17.40 8.69 9.95
C THR A 332 -18.60 9.62 9.70
N PRO A 333 -19.64 9.22 8.94
CA PRO A 333 -20.81 10.07 8.78
C PRO A 333 -21.32 10.43 10.17
N SER A 334 -21.43 11.73 10.46
CA SER A 334 -22.07 12.17 11.69
C SER A 334 -23.46 11.53 11.70
N ARG A 335 -23.79 10.80 12.78
CA ARG A 335 -25.17 10.40 13.05
C ARG A 335 -25.96 11.69 13.14
N ARG A 336 -26.56 12.14 12.03
CA ARG A 336 -27.68 13.06 12.10
C ARG A 336 -28.80 12.28 12.78
N GLY A 337 -29.15 12.74 13.98
CA GLY A 337 -30.29 12.25 14.75
C GLY A 337 -31.61 12.58 14.07
#